data_AF-A0A929K7P7-F1
#
_entry.id   AF-A0A929K7P7-F1
#
_cell.length_a   1.000
_cell.length_b   1.000
_cell.length_c   1.000
_cell.angle_alpha   90.00
_cell.angle_beta   90.00
_cell.angle_gamma   90.00
#
_symmetry.space_group_name_H-M   'P 1'
#
loop_
_entity.id
_entity.type
_entity.pdbx_description
1 polymer ?
#
loop_
_entity_poly.entity_id
_entity_poly.type
_entity_poly.pdbx_seq_one_letter_code
_entity_poly.pdbx_strand_id
1 'polypeptide(L)'
;EENLRKIFEDAEKNAPSIIFIDEIDAIAPKRSEVHGEVERRVVSQMLTLMDGLKGRGKLIVIGATNIPDSMDPALRRPGRFDREIRIDAPDRDGRKEILQIHTRGMPMSEDCDLDQLADVTYGFVGADLMALARESAMNALRRYLPEIDLEKPIPAEILEKMEVTMDDFKNAHRGIEPSAMREFFIEVPKVSWGDVGGLEDIKQNLREAVEWPLTQPEVFKRMGIEAPRG
;
A
#
# COMPACT_ATOMS: atom_id res chain seq x y z
N GLU A 1 -4.51 18.81 -24.92
CA GLU A 1 -5.22 20.00 -24.37
C GLU A 1 -6.72 19.96 -24.61
N GLU A 2 -7.20 19.80 -25.86
CA GLU A 2 -8.65 19.78 -26.18
C GLU A 2 -9.41 18.65 -25.45
N ASN A 3 -8.82 17.46 -25.35
CA ASN A 3 -9.42 16.33 -24.63
C ASN A 3 -9.68 16.62 -23.15
N LEU A 4 -8.74 17.29 -22.47
CA LEU A 4 -8.91 17.68 -21.06
C LEU A 4 -10.10 18.63 -20.89
N ARG A 5 -10.24 19.60 -21.79
CA ARG A 5 -11.37 20.52 -21.76
C ARG A 5 -12.70 19.81 -21.99
N LYS A 6 -12.77 18.91 -22.97
CA LYS A 6 -13.98 18.10 -23.25
C LYS A 6 -14.40 17.28 -22.03
N ILE A 7 -13.46 16.63 -21.33
CA ILE A 7 -13.75 15.84 -20.12
C ILE A 7 -14.38 16.71 -19.03
N PHE A 8 -13.82 17.90 -18.77
CA PHE A 8 -14.36 18.81 -17.74
C PHE A 8 -15.72 19.38 -18.15
N GLU A 9 -15.91 19.76 -19.43
CA GLU A 9 -17.20 20.24 -19.94
C GLU A 9 -18.29 19.15 -19.87
N ASP A 10 -17.95 17.92 -20.24
CA ASP A 10 -18.88 16.80 -20.20
C ASP A 10 -19.23 16.41 -18.77
N ALA A 11 -18.25 16.40 -17.86
CA ALA A 11 -18.50 16.17 -16.44
C ALA A 11 -19.38 17.28 -15.84
N GLU A 12 -19.17 18.54 -16.21
CA GLU A 12 -19.97 19.67 -15.75
C GLU A 12 -21.42 19.60 -16.24
N LYS A 13 -21.64 19.23 -17.52
CA LYS A 13 -22.99 19.02 -18.07
C LYS A 13 -23.74 17.90 -17.38
N ASN A 14 -23.03 16.85 -16.94
CA ASN A 14 -23.60 15.68 -16.28
C ASN A 14 -23.57 15.77 -14.75
N ALA A 15 -23.38 16.97 -14.18
CA ALA A 15 -23.29 17.14 -12.73
C ALA A 15 -24.57 16.68 -12.00
N PRO A 16 -24.48 15.95 -10.87
CA PRO A 16 -23.28 15.69 -10.08
C PRO A 16 -22.39 14.58 -10.65
N SER A 17 -21.07 14.83 -10.67
CA SER A 17 -20.10 13.92 -11.30
C SER A 17 -18.76 13.95 -10.59
N ILE A 18 -17.97 12.88 -10.81
CA ILE A 18 -16.61 12.72 -10.28
C ILE A 18 -15.66 12.53 -11.45
N ILE A 19 -14.57 13.30 -11.50
CA ILE A 19 -13.44 13.06 -12.39
C ILE A 19 -12.35 12.38 -11.56
N PHE A 20 -11.97 11.17 -11.95
CA PHE A 20 -10.82 10.47 -11.39
C PHE A 20 -9.65 10.54 -12.37
N ILE A 21 -8.50 11.00 -11.90
CA ILE A 21 -7.26 11.13 -12.65
C ILE A 21 -6.22 10.28 -11.96
N ASP A 22 -5.87 9.15 -12.55
CA ASP A 22 -4.75 8.34 -12.08
C ASP A 22 -3.42 8.89 -12.62
N GLU A 23 -2.34 8.62 -11.89
CA GLU A 23 -0.97 9.08 -12.21
C GLU A 23 -0.92 10.56 -12.62
N ILE A 24 -1.52 11.43 -11.80
CA ILE A 24 -1.67 12.85 -12.14
C ILE A 24 -0.32 13.57 -12.33
N ASP A 25 0.75 13.05 -11.73
CA ASP A 25 2.12 13.52 -11.93
C ASP A 25 2.62 13.37 -13.37
N ALA A 26 2.06 12.45 -14.16
CA ALA A 26 2.40 12.31 -15.58
C ALA A 26 1.87 13.47 -16.44
N ILE A 27 0.72 14.05 -16.06
CA ILE A 27 0.08 15.14 -16.81
C ILE A 27 0.34 16.52 -16.21
N ALA A 28 0.74 16.56 -14.93
CA ALA A 28 0.99 17.80 -14.21
C ALA A 28 2.30 17.79 -13.37
N PRO A 29 3.44 17.45 -13.98
CA PRO A 29 4.72 17.49 -13.29
C PRO A 29 5.17 18.93 -12.98
N LYS A 30 6.18 19.06 -12.12
CA LYS A 30 6.84 20.33 -11.81
C LYS A 30 7.35 20.99 -13.08
N ARG A 31 7.02 22.27 -13.26
CA ARG A 31 7.43 23.06 -14.44
C ARG A 31 8.94 23.11 -14.67
N SER A 32 9.74 22.97 -13.61
CA SER A 32 11.21 22.92 -13.67
C SER A 32 11.74 21.62 -14.28
N GLU A 33 10.98 20.52 -14.17
CA GLU A 33 11.33 19.19 -14.69
C GLU A 33 10.81 19.00 -16.13
N VAL A 34 9.95 19.91 -16.59
CA VAL A 34 9.38 19.89 -17.93
C VAL A 34 10.30 20.56 -18.94
N HIS A 35 10.79 19.76 -19.90
CA HIS A 35 11.59 20.22 -21.04
C HIS A 35 10.73 20.64 -22.25
N GLY A 36 9.49 20.14 -22.38
CA GLY A 36 8.61 20.42 -23.52
C GLY A 36 7.59 21.54 -23.29
N GLU A 37 7.39 22.40 -24.29
CA GLU A 37 6.35 23.45 -24.23
C GLU A 37 4.92 22.90 -24.17
N VAL A 38 4.69 21.70 -24.71
CA VAL A 38 3.36 21.07 -24.74
C VAL A 38 2.94 20.67 -23.33
N GLU A 39 3.82 20.02 -22.57
CA GLU A 39 3.57 19.62 -21.18
C GLU A 39 3.27 20.83 -20.29
N ARG A 40 4.03 21.93 -20.43
CA ARG A 40 3.76 23.18 -19.67
C ARG A 40 2.38 23.76 -19.96
N ARG A 41 1.91 23.67 -21.21
CA ARG A 41 0.58 24.13 -21.60
C ARG A 41 -0.52 23.23 -21.02
N VAL A 42 -0.29 21.91 -20.98
CA VAL A 42 -1.22 20.97 -20.32
C VAL A 42 -1.38 21.29 -18.84
N VAL A 43 -0.29 21.54 -18.10
CA VAL A 43 -0.34 21.95 -16.69
C VAL A 43 -1.11 23.26 -16.52
N SER A 44 -0.83 24.25 -17.37
CA SER A 44 -1.50 25.55 -17.33
C SER A 44 -3.00 25.45 -17.63
N GLN A 45 -3.39 24.58 -18.56
CA GLN A 45 -4.78 24.29 -18.87
C GLN A 45 -5.47 23.60 -17.69
N MET A 46 -4.83 22.63 -17.04
CA MET A 46 -5.38 21.98 -15.84
C MET A 46 -5.66 22.99 -14.73
N LEU A 47 -4.71 23.88 -14.44
CA LEU A 47 -4.88 24.96 -13.45
C LEU A 47 -6.08 25.86 -13.77
N THR A 48 -6.23 26.23 -15.05
CA THR A 48 -7.34 27.07 -15.52
C THR A 48 -8.68 26.37 -15.37
N LEU A 49 -8.75 25.08 -15.72
CA LEU A 49 -9.96 24.27 -15.57
C LEU A 49 -10.37 24.16 -14.10
N MET A 50 -9.42 23.87 -13.21
CA MET A 50 -9.67 23.76 -11.76
C MET A 50 -10.12 25.09 -11.13
N ASP A 51 -9.51 26.22 -11.53
CA ASP A 51 -9.93 27.54 -11.03
C ASP A 51 -11.35 27.92 -11.49
N GLY A 52 -11.78 27.43 -12.67
CA GLY A 52 -13.12 27.63 -13.22
C GLY A 52 -14.24 26.89 -12.47
N LEU A 53 -13.91 25.88 -11.66
CA LEU A 53 -14.89 25.05 -10.94
C LEU A 53 -15.51 25.72 -9.69
N LYS A 54 -14.97 26.86 -9.25
CA LYS A 54 -15.25 27.51 -7.96
C LYS A 54 -16.70 28.00 -7.75
N GLY A 55 -17.61 27.80 -8.71
CA GLY A 55 -19.01 28.23 -8.61
C GLY A 55 -20.06 27.11 -8.55
N ARG A 56 -19.70 25.84 -8.77
CA ARG A 56 -20.66 24.73 -8.93
C ARG A 56 -20.18 23.51 -8.16
N GLY A 57 -20.46 23.44 -6.86
CA GLY A 57 -20.06 22.35 -5.94
C GLY A 57 -20.67 20.96 -6.22
N LYS A 58 -20.92 20.62 -7.49
CA LYS A 58 -21.45 19.33 -7.95
C LYS A 58 -20.41 18.51 -8.73
N LEU A 59 -19.21 19.05 -8.96
CA LEU A 59 -18.10 18.32 -9.59
C LEU A 59 -16.99 18.10 -8.55
N ILE A 60 -16.58 16.83 -8.38
CA ILE A 60 -15.45 16.46 -7.53
C ILE A 60 -14.33 15.95 -8.42
N VAL A 61 -13.10 16.42 -8.20
CA VAL A 61 -11.91 15.92 -8.90
C VAL A 61 -11.03 15.18 -7.90
N ILE A 62 -10.70 13.93 -8.20
CA ILE A 62 -9.82 13.06 -7.41
C ILE A 62 -8.60 12.76 -8.26
N GLY A 63 -7.42 13.09 -7.76
CA GLY A 63 -6.14 12.73 -8.37
C GLY A 63 -5.42 11.67 -7.53
N ALA A 64 -4.84 10.66 -8.18
CA ALA A 64 -3.97 9.68 -7.55
C ALA A 64 -2.52 9.82 -8.07
N THR A 65 -1.54 9.74 -7.18
CA THR A 65 -0.11 9.82 -7.52
C THR A 65 0.71 9.05 -6.49
N ASN A 66 1.79 8.42 -6.95
CA ASN A 66 2.78 7.78 -6.09
C ASN A 66 3.89 8.76 -5.65
N ILE A 67 3.99 9.92 -6.31
CA ILE A 67 5.07 10.89 -6.11
C ILE A 67 4.45 12.29 -5.95
N PRO A 68 3.82 12.61 -4.80
CA PRO A 68 3.13 13.90 -4.61
C PRO A 68 4.05 15.11 -4.77
N ASP A 69 5.35 14.92 -4.61
CA ASP A 69 6.35 15.97 -4.76
C ASP A 69 6.81 16.19 -6.20
N SER A 70 6.51 15.31 -7.17
CA SER A 70 6.80 15.57 -8.59
C SER A 70 5.75 16.49 -9.23
N MET A 71 4.61 16.71 -8.58
CA MET A 71 3.50 17.52 -9.07
C MET A 71 3.76 19.04 -8.98
N ASP A 72 3.15 19.81 -9.89
CA ASP A 72 3.15 21.29 -9.80
C ASP A 72 2.52 21.76 -8.47
N PRO A 73 3.27 22.46 -7.59
CA PRO A 73 2.77 22.92 -6.29
C PRO A 73 1.56 23.85 -6.37
N ALA A 74 1.32 24.47 -7.53
CA ALA A 74 0.14 25.29 -7.74
C ALA A 74 -1.15 24.45 -7.70
N LEU A 75 -1.14 23.19 -8.15
CA LEU A 75 -2.32 22.32 -8.11
C LEU A 75 -2.74 21.93 -6.69
N ARG A 76 -1.78 21.87 -5.76
CA ARG A 76 -1.97 21.53 -4.34
C ARG A 76 -2.45 22.70 -3.48
N ARG A 77 -2.75 23.85 -4.09
CA ARG A 77 -3.22 25.06 -3.38
C ARG A 77 -4.74 25.05 -3.19
N PRO A 78 -5.24 25.73 -2.14
CA PRO A 78 -6.67 25.88 -1.92
C PRO A 78 -7.44 26.43 -3.13
N GLY A 79 -8.64 25.89 -3.36
CA GLY A 79 -9.46 26.05 -4.54
C GLY A 79 -9.14 25.11 -5.72
N ARG A 80 -8.30 24.08 -5.53
CA ARG A 80 -7.92 23.07 -6.54
C ARG A 80 -7.91 21.68 -5.89
N PHE A 81 -6.74 21.10 -5.63
CA PHE A 81 -6.63 19.94 -4.72
C PHE A 81 -6.50 20.44 -3.28
N ASP A 82 -7.65 20.62 -2.64
CA ASP A 82 -7.75 21.20 -1.30
C ASP A 82 -7.51 20.19 -0.18
N ARG A 83 -7.53 18.91 -0.53
CA ARG A 83 -7.36 17.79 0.39
C ARG A 83 -6.34 16.83 -0.17
N GLU A 84 -5.36 16.49 0.65
CA GLU A 84 -4.40 15.43 0.38
C GLU A 84 -4.68 14.29 1.36
N ILE A 85 -4.86 13.10 0.83
CA ILE A 85 -5.08 11.87 1.60
C ILE A 85 -3.90 10.96 1.30
N ARG A 86 -3.07 10.71 2.31
CA ARG A 86 -1.97 9.75 2.20
C ARG A 86 -2.50 8.36 2.54
N ILE A 87 -2.21 7.40 1.66
CA ILE A 87 -2.49 5.98 1.87
C ILE A 87 -1.15 5.29 2.05
N ASP A 88 -0.83 4.96 3.30
CA ASP A 88 0.40 4.28 3.65
C ASP A 88 0.26 2.76 3.51
N ALA A 89 1.38 2.04 3.54
CA ALA A 89 1.37 0.58 3.65
C ALA A 89 0.61 0.15 4.93
N PRO A 90 -0.14 -0.96 4.87
CA PRO A 90 -0.92 -1.42 6.02
C PRO A 90 -0.01 -1.91 7.15
N ASP A 91 -0.37 -1.56 8.38
CA ASP A 91 0.20 -2.18 9.58
C ASP A 91 -0.26 -3.65 9.72
N ARG A 92 0.22 -4.35 10.75
CA ARG A 92 -0.15 -5.76 11.00
C ARG A 92 -1.66 -5.99 10.97
N ASP A 93 -2.44 -5.16 11.65
CA ASP A 93 -3.87 -5.38 11.77
C ASP A 93 -4.59 -5.04 10.45
N GLY A 94 -4.14 -4.00 9.74
CA GLY A 94 -4.56 -3.70 8.38
C GLY A 94 -4.24 -4.82 7.39
N ARG A 95 -3.06 -5.47 7.50
CA ARG A 95 -2.72 -6.64 6.68
C ARG A 95 -3.68 -7.79 6.93
N LYS A 96 -4.03 -8.04 8.20
CA LYS A 96 -5.03 -9.04 8.58
C LYS A 96 -6.40 -8.72 7.97
N GLU A 97 -6.86 -7.47 8.05
CA GLU A 97 -8.12 -7.05 7.44
C GLU A 97 -8.13 -7.25 5.91
N ILE A 98 -7.03 -6.88 5.25
CA ILE A 98 -6.88 -7.08 3.80
C ILE A 98 -6.90 -8.57 3.45
N LEU A 99 -6.17 -9.41 4.21
CA LEU A 99 -6.21 -10.86 4.04
C LEU A 99 -7.63 -11.40 4.21
N GLN A 100 -8.36 -10.97 5.24
CA GLN A 100 -9.77 -11.35 5.45
C GLN A 100 -10.68 -10.95 4.29
N ILE A 101 -10.42 -9.80 3.65
CA ILE A 101 -11.17 -9.37 2.47
C ILE A 101 -10.89 -10.33 1.30
N HIS A 102 -9.63 -10.64 1.04
CA HIS A 102 -9.23 -11.50 -0.08
C HIS A 102 -9.51 -12.99 0.16
N THR A 103 -9.76 -13.42 1.40
CA THR A 103 -10.12 -14.80 1.74
C THR A 103 -11.60 -15.02 2.08
N ARG A 104 -12.45 -13.99 2.08
CA ARG A 104 -13.87 -14.07 2.51
C ARG A 104 -14.71 -15.15 1.82
N GLY A 105 -14.39 -15.50 0.58
CA GLY A 105 -15.07 -16.55 -0.20
C GLY A 105 -14.19 -17.76 -0.51
N MET A 106 -13.02 -17.85 0.11
CA MET A 106 -12.06 -18.92 -0.10
C MET A 106 -12.38 -20.06 0.86
N PRO A 107 -12.59 -21.31 0.38
CA PRO A 107 -12.68 -22.46 1.26
C PRO A 107 -11.30 -22.68 1.88
N MET A 108 -11.15 -22.33 3.16
CA MET A 108 -9.91 -22.47 3.90
C MET A 108 -10.08 -23.56 4.94
N SER A 109 -9.05 -24.39 5.11
CA SER A 109 -8.99 -25.37 6.18
C SER A 109 -8.79 -24.70 7.54
N GLU A 110 -9.10 -25.42 8.62
CA GLU A 110 -9.06 -24.91 10.01
C GLU A 110 -7.64 -24.48 10.47
N ASP A 111 -6.58 -24.97 9.81
CA ASP A 111 -5.19 -24.60 10.10
C ASP A 111 -4.75 -23.26 9.50
N CYS A 112 -5.60 -22.63 8.67
CA CYS A 112 -5.31 -21.32 8.09
C CYS A 112 -5.44 -20.19 9.11
N ASP A 113 -4.31 -19.79 9.70
CA ASP A 113 -4.24 -18.67 10.63
C ASP A 113 -3.83 -17.36 9.93
N LEU A 114 -4.80 -16.45 9.75
CA LEU A 114 -4.56 -15.13 9.16
C LEU A 114 -3.77 -14.20 10.09
N ASP A 115 -3.83 -14.40 11.42
CA ASP A 115 -2.98 -13.65 12.35
C ASP A 115 -1.51 -13.99 12.11
N GLN A 116 -1.21 -15.29 11.96
CA GLN A 116 0.14 -15.75 11.63
C GLN A 116 0.63 -15.19 10.29
N LEU A 117 -0.23 -15.12 9.27
CA LEU A 117 0.13 -14.53 7.98
C LEU A 117 0.42 -13.03 8.09
N ALA A 118 -0.39 -12.29 8.84
CA ALA A 118 -0.16 -10.86 9.08
C ALA A 118 1.18 -10.60 9.81
N ASP A 119 1.58 -11.53 10.69
CA ASP A 119 2.85 -11.50 11.44
C ASP A 119 4.09 -11.83 10.60
N VAL A 120 3.96 -12.36 9.38
CA VAL A 120 5.12 -12.70 8.52
C VAL A 120 5.15 -11.93 7.20
N THR A 121 4.11 -11.15 6.90
CA THR A 121 3.97 -10.37 5.66
C THR A 121 4.40 -8.91 5.84
N TYR A 122 5.47 -8.66 6.61
CA TYR A 122 6.00 -7.31 6.81
C TYR A 122 6.33 -6.62 5.48
N GLY A 123 5.91 -5.36 5.34
CA GLY A 123 6.13 -4.57 4.12
C GLY A 123 5.28 -4.98 2.91
N PHE A 124 4.34 -5.92 3.07
CA PHE A 124 3.37 -6.25 2.02
C PHE A 124 2.33 -5.12 1.92
N VAL A 125 2.07 -4.67 0.70
CA VAL A 125 0.93 -3.78 0.40
C VAL A 125 -0.31 -4.60 0.03
N GLY A 126 -1.45 -3.92 -0.13
CA GLY A 126 -2.70 -4.60 -0.48
C GLY A 126 -2.59 -5.48 -1.74
N ALA A 127 -1.83 -5.04 -2.75
CA ALA A 127 -1.58 -5.83 -3.95
C ALA A 127 -0.79 -7.12 -3.67
N ASP A 128 0.21 -7.07 -2.79
CA ASP A 128 1.02 -8.24 -2.43
C ASP A 128 0.18 -9.26 -1.64
N LEU A 129 -0.67 -8.80 -0.71
CA LEU A 129 -1.58 -9.66 0.05
C LEU A 129 -2.66 -10.29 -0.83
N MET A 130 -3.18 -9.54 -1.81
CA MET A 130 -4.07 -10.07 -2.82
C MET A 130 -3.37 -11.16 -3.65
N ALA A 131 -2.13 -10.91 -4.07
CA ALA A 131 -1.33 -11.88 -4.82
C ALA A 131 -1.06 -13.13 -3.98
N LEU A 132 -0.80 -12.98 -2.68
CA LEU A 132 -0.60 -14.08 -1.74
C LEU A 132 -1.85 -14.96 -1.65
N ALA A 133 -3.02 -14.36 -1.43
CA ALA A 133 -4.28 -15.10 -1.40
C ALA A 133 -4.55 -15.84 -2.72
N ARG A 134 -4.34 -15.16 -3.86
CA ARG A 134 -4.55 -15.74 -5.19
C ARG A 134 -3.61 -16.90 -5.49
N GLU A 135 -2.31 -16.76 -5.19
CA GLU A 135 -1.34 -17.83 -5.44
C GLU A 135 -1.55 -19.02 -4.49
N SER A 136 -2.02 -18.77 -3.26
CA SER A 136 -2.41 -19.84 -2.33
C SER A 136 -3.57 -20.66 -2.88
N ALA A 137 -4.59 -19.99 -3.42
CA ALA A 137 -5.71 -20.68 -4.10
C ALA A 137 -5.23 -21.45 -5.35
N MET A 138 -4.27 -20.91 -6.10
CA MET A 138 -3.69 -21.60 -7.26
C MET A 138 -2.88 -22.84 -6.85
N ASN A 139 -2.14 -22.77 -5.75
CA ASN A 139 -1.42 -23.91 -5.18
C ASN A 139 -2.39 -25.00 -4.73
N ALA A 140 -3.48 -24.63 -4.05
CA ALA A 140 -4.54 -25.56 -3.71
C ALA A 140 -5.12 -26.22 -4.97
N LEU A 141 -5.50 -25.43 -5.98
CA LEU A 141 -6.06 -25.94 -7.23
C LEU A 141 -5.10 -26.92 -7.95
N ARG A 142 -3.79 -26.64 -7.96
CA ARG A 142 -2.77 -27.53 -8.55
C ARG A 142 -2.74 -28.91 -7.89
N ARG A 143 -3.12 -29.05 -6.61
CA ARG A 143 -3.21 -30.35 -5.93
C ARG A 143 -4.35 -31.21 -6.46
N TYR A 144 -5.48 -30.58 -6.78
CA TYR A 144 -6.68 -31.28 -7.25
C TYR A 144 -6.75 -31.39 -8.78
N LEU A 145 -5.99 -30.58 -9.51
CA LEU A 145 -5.95 -30.59 -10.98
C LEU A 145 -5.71 -31.99 -11.59
N PRO A 146 -4.83 -32.87 -11.04
CA PRO A 146 -4.65 -34.23 -11.55
C PRO A 146 -5.90 -35.11 -11.46
N GLU A 147 -6.84 -34.79 -10.56
CA GLU A 147 -8.10 -35.52 -10.35
C GLU A 147 -9.27 -34.91 -11.14
N ILE A 148 -9.05 -33.76 -11.78
CA ILE A 148 -10.07 -33.00 -12.51
C ILE A 148 -9.89 -33.20 -14.02
N ASP A 149 -10.91 -33.78 -14.66
CA ASP A 149 -11.03 -33.77 -16.11
C ASP A 149 -11.67 -32.44 -16.56
N LEU A 150 -10.85 -31.55 -17.14
CA LEU A 150 -11.26 -30.22 -17.60
C LEU A 150 -12.27 -30.25 -18.76
N GLU A 151 -12.44 -31.40 -19.44
CA GLU A 151 -13.41 -31.54 -20.53
C GLU A 151 -14.83 -31.86 -20.01
N LYS A 152 -14.96 -32.17 -18.71
CA LYS A 152 -16.23 -32.54 -18.08
C LYS A 152 -16.59 -31.61 -16.92
N PRO A 153 -17.89 -31.53 -16.55
CA PRO A 153 -18.29 -30.85 -15.32
C PRO A 153 -17.57 -31.46 -14.12
N ILE A 154 -17.02 -30.60 -13.26
CA ILE A 154 -16.29 -31.02 -12.06
C ILE A 154 -17.27 -31.69 -11.09
N PRO A 155 -16.98 -32.91 -10.58
CA PRO A 155 -17.81 -33.58 -9.58
C PRO A 155 -17.96 -32.74 -8.31
N ALA A 156 -19.19 -32.70 -7.75
CA ALA A 156 -19.49 -31.97 -6.52
C ALA A 156 -18.62 -32.42 -5.33
N GLU A 157 -18.29 -33.70 -5.25
CA GLU A 157 -17.44 -34.28 -4.20
C GLU A 157 -16.02 -33.70 -4.18
N ILE A 158 -15.48 -33.30 -5.34
CA ILE A 158 -14.17 -32.66 -5.44
C ILE A 158 -14.29 -31.20 -5.02
N LEU A 159 -15.36 -30.52 -5.45
CA LEU A 159 -15.64 -29.14 -5.07
C LEU A 159 -15.80 -28.98 -3.54
N GLU A 160 -16.46 -29.93 -2.88
CA GLU A 160 -16.66 -29.93 -1.42
C GLU A 160 -15.37 -30.22 -0.64
N LYS A 161 -14.41 -30.93 -1.23
CA LYS A 161 -13.12 -31.26 -0.60
C LYS A 161 -12.02 -30.25 -0.90
N MET A 162 -12.26 -29.31 -1.82
CA MET A 162 -11.26 -28.34 -2.22
C MET A 162 -11.13 -27.25 -1.17
N GLU A 163 -10.01 -27.30 -0.45
CA GLU A 163 -9.66 -26.31 0.56
C GLU A 163 -8.23 -25.81 0.34
N VAL A 164 -8.02 -24.54 0.68
CA VAL A 164 -6.71 -23.90 0.77
C VAL A 164 -6.17 -24.14 2.17
N THR A 165 -4.92 -24.63 2.26
CA THR A 165 -4.27 -24.95 3.53
C THR A 165 -3.18 -23.95 3.86
N MET A 166 -2.72 -23.95 5.13
CA MET A 166 -1.65 -23.05 5.54
C MET A 166 -0.33 -23.32 4.79
N ASP A 167 -0.11 -24.54 4.30
CA ASP A 167 1.04 -24.85 3.46
C ASP A 167 0.98 -24.16 2.08
N ASP A 168 -0.22 -23.98 1.51
CA ASP A 168 -0.39 -23.25 0.25
C ASP A 168 0.03 -21.78 0.41
N PHE A 169 -0.34 -21.16 1.54
CA PHE A 169 0.07 -19.81 1.91
C PHE A 169 1.58 -19.72 2.13
N LYS A 170 2.18 -20.68 2.84
CA LYS A 170 3.63 -20.73 3.03
C LYS A 170 4.38 -20.87 1.71
N ASN A 171 3.89 -21.72 0.81
CA ASN A 171 4.49 -21.91 -0.51
C ASN A 171 4.33 -20.66 -1.40
N ALA A 172 3.16 -20.02 -1.38
CA ALA A 172 2.91 -18.77 -2.08
C ALA A 172 3.80 -17.64 -1.56
N HIS A 173 3.94 -17.50 -0.24
CA HIS A 173 4.74 -16.46 0.39
C HIS A 173 6.22 -16.49 -0.04
N ARG A 174 6.80 -17.68 -0.23
CA ARG A 174 8.19 -17.83 -0.71
C ARG A 174 8.44 -17.24 -2.10
N GLY A 175 7.40 -17.11 -2.92
CA GLY A 175 7.49 -16.59 -4.28
C GLY A 175 7.12 -15.11 -4.44
N ILE A 176 6.70 -14.45 -3.35
CA ILE A 176 6.21 -13.07 -3.39
C ILE A 176 7.18 -12.17 -2.64
N GLU A 177 7.79 -11.24 -3.37
CA GLU A 177 8.62 -10.18 -2.80
C GLU A 177 7.75 -8.98 -2.42
N PRO A 178 7.84 -8.46 -1.17
CA PRO A 178 7.09 -7.28 -0.77
C PRO A 178 7.46 -6.05 -1.61
N SER A 179 6.44 -5.36 -2.10
CA SER A 179 6.60 -4.19 -2.96
C SER A 179 7.11 -2.96 -2.19
N ALA A 180 6.77 -2.86 -0.90
CA ALA A 180 7.10 -1.68 -0.08
C ALA A 180 8.37 -1.83 0.77
N MET A 181 9.23 -2.84 0.52
CA MET A 181 10.51 -2.98 1.25
C MET A 181 11.43 -1.75 1.14
N ARG A 182 11.23 -0.89 0.14
CA ARG A 182 12.04 0.33 -0.07
C ARG A 182 11.67 1.49 0.84
N GLU A 183 10.51 1.47 1.48
CA GLU A 183 10.07 2.51 2.40
C GLU A 183 10.15 1.98 3.83
N PHE A 184 11.04 2.54 4.64
CA PHE A 184 11.21 2.17 6.05
C PHE A 184 9.96 2.57 6.83
N PHE A 185 9.06 1.62 7.08
CA PHE A 185 7.96 1.81 8.03
C PHE A 185 8.43 1.39 9.43
N ILE A 186 8.17 2.27 10.41
CA ILE A 186 8.38 1.97 11.82
C ILE A 186 7.15 1.19 12.30
N GLU A 187 7.18 -0.14 12.13
CA GLU A 187 6.24 -1.01 12.86
C GLU A 187 6.78 -1.23 14.27
N VAL A 188 5.93 -1.10 15.29
CA VAL A 188 6.30 -1.48 16.65
C VAL A 188 6.30 -3.01 16.70
N PRO A 189 7.48 -3.65 16.84
CA PRO A 189 7.51 -5.10 16.90
C PRO A 189 6.82 -5.59 18.17
N LYS A 190 6.06 -6.69 18.07
CA LYS A 190 5.53 -7.42 19.24
C LYS A 190 6.62 -8.24 19.96
N VAL A 191 7.79 -8.37 19.34
CA VAL A 191 8.91 -9.10 19.92
C VAL A 191 9.70 -8.21 20.86
N SER A 192 10.03 -8.75 22.02
CA SER A 192 10.91 -8.15 22.99
C SER A 192 12.34 -8.67 22.79
N TRP A 193 13.30 -8.02 23.44
CA TRP A 193 14.68 -8.53 23.49
C TRP A 193 14.81 -9.95 24.04
N GLY A 194 13.83 -10.40 24.84
CA GLY A 194 13.80 -11.75 25.40
C GLY A 194 13.41 -12.83 24.38
N ASP A 195 12.72 -12.44 23.31
CA ASP A 195 12.25 -13.35 22.25
C ASP A 195 13.33 -13.59 21.19
N VAL A 196 14.35 -12.74 21.14
CA VAL A 196 15.51 -12.90 20.27
C VAL A 196 16.48 -13.88 20.92
N GLY A 197 16.83 -14.99 20.26
CA GLY A 197 17.86 -15.91 20.75
C GLY A 197 19.28 -15.45 20.39
N GLY A 198 20.21 -15.46 21.35
CA GLY A 198 21.62 -15.15 21.11
C GLY A 198 21.92 -13.65 20.92
N LEU A 199 23.08 -13.34 20.31
CA LEU A 199 23.53 -11.97 20.00
C LEU A 199 23.63 -11.05 21.22
N GLU A 200 23.94 -11.59 22.41
CA GLU A 200 23.97 -10.85 23.67
C GLU A 200 24.84 -9.58 23.59
N ASP A 201 26.02 -9.66 22.98
CA ASP A 201 26.91 -8.51 22.83
C ASP A 201 26.29 -7.41 21.95
N ILE A 202 25.63 -7.78 20.85
CA ILE A 202 24.98 -6.82 19.94
C ILE A 202 23.74 -6.21 20.59
N LYS A 203 22.92 -7.02 21.27
CA LYS A 203 21.76 -6.53 22.03
C LYS A 203 22.19 -5.53 23.09
N GLN A 204 23.26 -5.83 23.82
CA GLN A 204 23.78 -4.95 24.85
C GLN A 204 24.28 -3.62 24.24
N ASN A 205 25.03 -3.68 23.15
CA ASN A 205 25.48 -2.48 22.44
C ASN A 205 24.31 -1.63 21.92
N LEU A 206 23.28 -2.23 21.35
CA LEU A 206 22.08 -1.51 20.87
C LEU A 206 21.28 -0.89 22.03
N ARG A 207 21.18 -1.59 23.16
CA ARG A 207 20.56 -1.07 24.38
C ARG A 207 21.30 0.16 24.90
N GLU A 208 22.61 0.07 24.98
CA GLU A 208 23.48 1.15 25.46
C GLU A 208 23.47 2.36 24.53
N ALA A 209 23.54 2.12 23.22
CA ALA A 209 23.69 3.18 22.23
C ALA A 209 22.37 3.85 21.84
N VAL A 210 21.24 3.13 21.89
CA VAL A 210 19.94 3.59 21.38
C VAL A 210 18.88 3.61 22.46
N GLU A 211 18.66 2.50 23.17
CA GLU A 211 17.53 2.39 24.11
C GLU A 211 17.73 3.24 25.38
N TRP A 212 18.89 3.16 26.03
CA TRP A 212 19.16 3.88 27.28
C TRP A 212 19.17 5.41 27.12
N PRO A 213 19.74 6.00 26.04
CA PRO A 213 19.62 7.44 25.81
C PRO A 213 18.17 7.93 25.68
N LEU A 214 17.30 7.12 25.06
CA LEU A 214 15.89 7.46 24.85
C LEU A 214 15.03 7.22 26.10
N THR A 215 15.28 6.14 26.83
CA THR A 215 14.49 5.75 28.01
C THR A 215 14.98 6.39 29.31
N GLN A 216 16.26 6.72 29.41
CA GLN A 216 16.91 7.27 30.62
C GLN A 216 17.75 8.54 30.38
N PRO A 217 17.19 9.59 29.74
CA PRO A 217 17.96 10.80 29.39
C PRO A 217 18.53 11.55 30.61
N GLU A 218 17.88 11.46 31.77
CA GLU A 218 18.31 12.12 33.01
C GLU A 218 19.55 11.48 33.66
N VAL A 219 19.85 10.22 33.34
CA VAL A 219 21.09 9.54 33.80
C VAL A 219 22.28 10.06 33.00
N PHE A 220 22.14 10.19 31.68
CA PHE A 220 23.17 10.72 30.79
C PHE A 220 23.51 12.19 31.11
N LYS A 221 22.49 13.03 31.35
CA LYS A 221 22.70 14.43 31.79
C LYS A 221 23.49 14.53 33.10
N ARG A 222 23.18 13.68 34.09
CA ARG A 222 23.88 13.67 35.39
C ARG A 222 25.32 13.18 35.28
N MET A 223 25.57 12.23 34.39
CA MET A 223 26.92 11.73 34.13
C MET A 223 27.74 12.64 33.21
N GLY A 224 27.13 13.67 32.62
CA GLY A 224 27.79 14.58 31.67
C GLY A 224 28.17 13.91 30.36
N ILE A 225 27.50 12.82 30.00
CA ILE A 225 27.77 12.03 28.80
C ILE A 225 26.76 12.44 27.73
N GLU A 226 27.24 12.84 26.56
CA GLU A 226 26.36 13.06 25.41
C GLU A 226 25.90 11.71 24.84
N ALA A 227 24.60 11.60 24.58
CA ALA A 227 24.05 10.44 23.89
C ALA A 227 24.73 10.25 22.53
N PRO A 228 25.08 9.01 22.14
CA PRO A 228 25.57 8.74 20.80
C PRO A 228 24.55 9.25 19.78
N ARG A 229 25.01 10.05 18.81
CA ARG A 229 24.20 10.38 17.64
C ARG A 229 24.43 9.27 16.63
N GLY A 230 23.36 8.55 16.31
CA GLY A 230 23.39 7.44 15.34
C GLY A 230 23.99 7.85 14.00
#